data_AF-A0A6P6NEY0-F1
#
_entry.id   AF-A0A6P6NEY0-F1
#
_cell.length_a   1.000
_cell.length_b   1.000
_cell.length_c   1.000
_cell.angle_alpha   90.00
_cell.angle_beta   90.00
_cell.angle_gamma   90.00
#
_symmetry.space_group_name_H-M   'P 1'
#
loop_
_entity.id
_entity.type
_entity.pdbx_description
1 polymer ?
#
loop_
_entity_poly.entity_id
_entity_poly.type
_entity_poly.pdbx_seq_one_letter_code
_entity_poly.pdbx_strand_id
1 'polypeptide(L)'
;MTEAHKGRPCGLCGNYNDDGSDDLSSSRGIVSDDIAGFGNSWAVNLPQERPCPEVDDDFPGPCSSESDMDDAIEKCSALLFFPFISCHENIDPNPFVASCVSDMCVSDDEETFCRTLVEYTRACSHVGYPVREWRDSFPTCADGCEDSFVHRDCISCCPPTCTFEKECLGTNLHCLDGCYCPDGKTNNQMPK
;
A
#
# COMPACT_ATOMS: atom_id res chain seq x y z
N MET A 1 5.65 -14.09 -5.21
CA MET A 1 6.40 -15.32 -4.89
C MET A 1 5.67 -16.50 -5.48
N THR A 2 6.32 -17.66 -5.66
CA THR A 2 5.67 -18.88 -6.15
C THR A 2 5.62 -19.93 -5.04
N GLU A 3 4.80 -20.97 -5.20
CA GLU A 3 4.75 -22.11 -4.27
C GLU A 3 6.13 -22.72 -3.95
N ALA A 4 7.09 -22.64 -4.88
CA ALA A 4 8.45 -23.10 -4.65
C ALA A 4 9.20 -22.33 -3.54
N HIS A 5 8.71 -21.15 -3.16
CA HIS A 5 9.28 -20.29 -2.12
C HIS A 5 8.58 -20.44 -0.77
N LYS A 6 7.49 -21.21 -0.68
CA LYS A 6 6.71 -21.36 0.55
C LYS A 6 7.58 -21.86 1.71
N GLY A 7 7.49 -21.20 2.87
CA GLY A 7 8.27 -21.52 4.08
C GLY A 7 9.77 -21.25 3.99
N ARG A 8 10.25 -20.50 2.97
CA ARG A 8 11.68 -20.17 2.81
C ARG A 8 12.06 -18.76 3.26
N PRO A 9 11.24 -17.72 3.00
CA PRO A 9 11.51 -16.39 3.52
C PRO A 9 11.58 -16.38 5.04
N CYS A 10 12.23 -15.36 5.57
CA CYS A 10 12.19 -14.99 6.96
C CYS A 10 12.41 -13.48 7.04
N GLY A 11 11.84 -12.83 8.05
CA GLY A 11 12.00 -11.39 8.23
C GLY A 11 10.72 -10.76 8.75
N LEU A 12 10.63 -9.44 8.57
CA LEU A 12 9.47 -8.64 8.96
C LEU A 12 8.18 -9.03 8.22
N CYS A 13 8.28 -9.69 7.06
CA CYS A 13 7.14 -10.19 6.29
C CYS A 13 6.78 -11.65 6.60
N GLY A 14 7.28 -12.20 7.72
CA GLY A 14 6.99 -13.57 8.13
C GLY A 14 7.75 -14.62 7.31
N ASN A 15 7.21 -15.85 7.29
CA ASN A 15 7.87 -17.02 6.69
C ASN A 15 7.21 -17.54 5.41
N TYR A 16 6.08 -16.94 5.00
CA TYR A 16 5.32 -17.29 3.80
C TYR A 16 4.90 -18.78 3.77
N ASN A 17 4.23 -19.27 4.83
CA ASN A 17 3.74 -20.66 4.93
C ASN A 17 2.19 -20.80 4.94
N ASP A 18 1.46 -19.70 4.80
CA ASP A 18 -0.02 -19.55 4.95
C ASP A 18 -0.57 -19.68 6.37
N ASP A 19 0.29 -19.63 7.39
CA ASP A 19 -0.08 -19.62 8.81
C ASP A 19 0.33 -18.29 9.47
N GLY A 20 -0.62 -17.36 9.56
CA GLY A 20 -0.36 -16.06 10.20
C GLY A 20 -0.04 -16.14 11.70
N SER A 21 -0.21 -17.30 12.35
CA SER A 21 0.06 -17.44 13.79
C SER A 21 1.55 -17.54 14.13
N ASP A 22 2.42 -17.82 13.14
CA ASP A 22 3.87 -17.90 13.32
C ASP A 22 4.65 -16.80 12.56
N ASP A 23 3.97 -15.87 11.91
CA ASP A 23 4.60 -14.78 11.17
C ASP A 23 5.37 -13.81 12.10
N LEU A 24 4.98 -13.69 13.37
CA LEU A 24 5.72 -12.97 14.41
C LEU A 24 6.89 -13.79 15.00
N SER A 25 7.62 -14.49 14.13
CA SER A 25 8.85 -15.20 14.48
C SER A 25 10.04 -14.25 14.49
N SER A 26 10.68 -14.10 15.65
CA SER A 26 11.95 -13.35 15.76
C SER A 26 13.06 -13.92 14.88
N SER A 27 14.15 -13.17 14.70
CA SER A 27 15.34 -13.64 13.96
C SER A 27 16.00 -14.92 14.50
N ARG A 28 15.61 -15.35 15.71
CA ARG A 28 16.04 -16.61 16.34
C ARG A 28 15.03 -17.75 16.19
N GLY A 29 13.92 -17.53 15.48
CA GLY A 29 12.84 -18.50 15.28
C GLY A 29 11.95 -18.71 16.51
N ILE A 30 11.90 -17.72 17.42
CA ILE A 30 11.01 -17.74 18.58
C ILE A 30 9.75 -16.95 18.22
N VAL A 31 8.59 -17.60 18.31
CA VAL A 31 7.27 -16.99 18.16
C VAL A 31 6.89 -16.26 19.45
N SER A 32 6.44 -15.02 19.34
CA SER A 32 6.01 -14.18 20.46
C SER A 32 4.97 -13.17 20.00
N ASP A 33 4.06 -12.79 20.90
CA ASP A 33 3.09 -11.70 20.68
C ASP A 33 3.70 -10.31 20.95
N ASP A 34 4.96 -10.26 21.39
CA ASP A 34 5.73 -9.04 21.58
C ASP A 34 6.18 -8.48 20.21
N ILE A 35 5.40 -7.52 19.68
CA ILE A 35 5.62 -6.89 18.38
C ILE A 35 6.93 -6.09 18.35
N ALA A 36 7.25 -5.38 19.43
CA ALA A 36 8.48 -4.60 19.53
C ALA A 36 9.70 -5.52 19.53
N GLY A 37 9.68 -6.58 20.35
CA GLY A 37 10.72 -7.61 20.36
C GLY A 37 10.85 -8.33 19.01
N PHE A 38 9.74 -8.63 18.32
CA PHE A 38 9.77 -9.16 16.96
C PHE A 38 10.51 -8.22 16.00
N GLY A 39 10.11 -6.95 15.94
CA GLY A 39 10.72 -5.94 15.06
C GLY A 39 12.21 -5.72 15.35
N ASN A 40 12.54 -5.50 16.64
CA ASN A 40 13.91 -5.30 17.10
C ASN A 40 14.82 -6.48 16.75
N SER A 41 14.31 -7.72 16.81
CA SER A 41 15.11 -8.91 16.52
C SER A 41 15.63 -8.95 15.07
N TRP A 42 14.97 -8.26 14.15
CA TRP A 42 15.34 -8.18 12.73
C TRP A 42 16.23 -6.98 12.38
N ALA A 43 16.68 -6.20 13.37
CA ALA A 43 17.58 -5.07 13.16
C ALA A 43 18.92 -5.51 12.55
N VAL A 44 19.34 -4.83 11.48
CA VAL A 44 20.60 -5.08 10.77
C VAL A 44 21.68 -4.14 11.30
N ASN A 45 22.70 -4.70 11.94
CA ASN A 45 23.85 -3.93 12.43
C ASN A 45 24.93 -3.82 11.35
N LEU A 46 25.15 -2.61 10.84
CA LEU A 46 26.19 -2.33 9.84
C LEU A 46 27.53 -1.99 10.53
N PRO A 47 28.68 -2.57 10.11
CA PRO A 47 29.95 -2.46 10.84
C PRO A 47 30.50 -1.03 11.07
N GLN A 48 30.03 -0.04 10.31
CA GLN A 48 30.51 1.35 10.36
C GLN A 48 29.41 2.33 10.81
N GLU A 49 28.27 1.83 11.24
CA GLU A 49 27.14 2.64 11.65
C GLU A 49 26.83 2.40 13.14
N ARG A 50 26.19 3.40 13.75
CA ARG A 50 25.69 3.21 15.11
C ARG A 50 24.54 2.20 15.05
N PRO A 51 24.44 1.27 16.01
CA PRO A 51 23.28 0.39 16.12
C PRO A 51 21.99 1.20 16.14
N CYS A 52 20.95 0.69 15.48
CA CYS A 52 19.62 1.25 15.60
C CYS A 52 19.18 1.17 17.08
N PRO A 53 18.61 2.25 17.64
CA PRO A 53 18.00 2.16 18.97
C PRO A 53 16.85 1.16 18.93
N GLU A 54 16.74 0.34 19.96
CA GLU A 54 15.61 -0.58 20.14
C GLU A 54 14.35 0.22 20.44
N VAL A 55 13.21 -0.27 19.95
CA VAL A 55 11.88 0.23 20.31
C VAL A 55 11.46 -0.44 21.61
N ASP A 56 10.99 0.33 22.59
CA ASP A 56 10.50 -0.22 23.87
C ASP A 56 9.23 -1.07 23.67
N ASP A 57 9.03 -2.08 24.53
CA ASP A 57 7.86 -2.98 24.48
C ASP A 57 6.52 -2.23 24.69
N ASP A 58 6.57 -1.12 25.42
CA ASP A 58 5.43 -0.24 25.67
C ASP A 58 5.44 0.87 24.62
N PHE A 59 5.15 0.52 23.37
CA PHE A 59 5.01 1.49 22.27
C PHE A 59 3.59 2.09 22.31
N PRO A 60 3.40 3.33 22.79
CA PRO A 60 2.09 3.95 22.77
C PRO A 60 1.61 4.11 21.33
N GLY A 61 0.29 3.96 21.12
CA GLY A 61 -0.31 4.23 19.82
C GLY A 61 0.05 5.65 19.32
N PRO A 62 0.04 5.87 18.00
CA PRO A 62 0.53 7.11 17.41
C PRO A 62 -0.32 8.35 17.76
N CYS A 63 -1.57 8.15 18.19
CA CYS A 63 -2.51 9.23 18.51
C CYS A 63 -2.20 9.87 19.86
N SER A 64 -2.20 11.21 19.90
CA SER A 64 -1.97 11.96 21.15
C SER A 64 -3.15 11.93 22.11
N SER A 65 -4.37 11.69 21.62
CA SER A 65 -5.59 11.60 22.41
C SER A 65 -6.62 10.68 21.77
N GLU A 66 -7.59 10.23 22.57
CA GLU A 66 -8.74 9.46 22.09
C GLU A 66 -9.57 10.26 21.07
N SER A 67 -9.64 11.59 21.20
CA SER A 67 -10.35 12.44 20.24
C SER A 67 -9.69 12.43 18.87
N ASP A 68 -8.35 12.53 18.82
CA ASP A 68 -7.61 12.47 17.55
C ASP A 68 -7.77 11.09 16.90
N MET A 69 -7.84 10.03 17.72
CA MET A 69 -8.12 8.67 17.26
C MET A 69 -9.55 8.55 16.69
N ASP A 70 -10.56 9.08 17.37
CA ASP A 70 -11.96 9.06 16.91
C ASP A 70 -12.13 9.81 15.58
N ASP A 71 -11.52 10.99 15.45
CA ASP A 71 -11.54 11.80 14.22
C ASP A 71 -10.85 11.05 13.06
N ALA A 72 -9.70 10.43 13.32
CA ALA A 72 -8.99 9.60 12.36
C ALA A 72 -9.81 8.36 11.95
N ILE A 73 -10.47 7.68 12.91
CA ILE A 73 -11.36 6.54 12.64
C ILE A 73 -12.53 6.98 11.74
N GLU A 74 -13.17 8.11 12.05
CA GLU A 74 -14.26 8.65 11.25
C GLU A 74 -13.82 8.85 9.79
N LYS A 75 -12.69 9.55 9.59
CA LYS A 75 -12.15 9.82 8.25
C LYS A 75 -11.76 8.54 7.51
N CYS A 76 -10.99 7.66 8.16
CA CYS A 76 -10.48 6.43 7.57
C CYS A 76 -11.55 5.36 7.31
N SER A 77 -12.70 5.45 8.00
CA SER A 77 -13.87 4.59 7.75
C SER A 77 -14.43 4.72 6.33
N ALA A 78 -14.03 5.75 5.58
CA ALA A 78 -14.35 5.92 4.15
C ALA A 78 -14.09 4.65 3.32
N LEU A 79 -13.03 3.89 3.62
CA LEU A 79 -12.70 2.63 2.94
C LEU A 79 -13.76 1.52 3.11
N LEU A 80 -14.66 1.66 4.09
CA LEU A 80 -15.74 0.70 4.35
C LEU A 80 -16.99 1.00 3.51
N PHE A 81 -17.01 2.09 2.75
CA PHE A 81 -18.19 2.54 2.01
C PHE A 81 -17.94 2.61 0.49
N PHE A 82 -18.99 2.92 -0.27
CA PHE A 82 -18.88 3.16 -1.71
C PHE A 82 -17.84 4.26 -1.97
N PRO A 83 -16.93 4.11 -2.94
CA PRO A 83 -16.88 3.10 -4.00
C PRO A 83 -16.08 1.82 -3.66
N PHE A 84 -15.44 1.77 -2.49
CA PHE A 84 -14.48 0.72 -2.12
C PHE A 84 -15.14 -0.64 -1.83
N ILE A 85 -16.44 -0.67 -1.49
CA ILE A 85 -17.21 -1.90 -1.29
C ILE A 85 -17.05 -2.91 -2.45
N SER A 86 -16.84 -2.42 -3.67
CA SER A 86 -16.63 -3.26 -4.86
C SER A 86 -15.42 -4.21 -4.76
N CYS A 87 -14.47 -3.95 -3.88
CA CYS A 87 -13.26 -4.75 -3.68
C CYS A 87 -13.26 -5.59 -2.40
N HIS A 88 -14.18 -5.35 -1.46
CA HIS A 88 -14.15 -5.95 -0.11
C HIS A 88 -14.13 -7.49 -0.11
N GLU A 89 -14.72 -8.14 -1.12
CA GLU A 89 -14.68 -9.60 -1.25
C GLU A 89 -13.29 -10.16 -1.61
N ASN A 90 -12.39 -9.31 -2.11
CA ASN A 90 -11.07 -9.69 -2.62
C ASN A 90 -9.93 -9.18 -1.73
N ILE A 91 -10.09 -8.01 -1.10
CA ILE A 91 -9.13 -7.41 -0.19
C ILE A 91 -9.87 -6.90 1.05
N ASP A 92 -9.50 -7.41 2.22
CA ASP A 92 -10.00 -6.92 3.51
C ASP A 92 -9.58 -5.45 3.70
N PRO A 93 -10.53 -4.50 3.88
CA PRO A 93 -10.20 -3.10 4.09
C PRO A 93 -9.66 -2.81 5.49
N ASN A 94 -9.88 -3.67 6.49
CA ASN A 94 -9.57 -3.34 7.89
C ASN A 94 -8.09 -3.05 8.17
N PRO A 95 -7.10 -3.79 7.59
CA PRO A 95 -5.69 -3.43 7.74
C PRO A 95 -5.35 -2.05 7.17
N PHE A 96 -6.01 -1.64 6.08
CA PHE A 96 -5.82 -0.32 5.48
C PHE A 96 -6.49 0.78 6.33
N VAL A 97 -7.65 0.51 6.92
CA VAL A 97 -8.29 1.43 7.89
C VAL A 97 -7.38 1.62 9.11
N ALA A 98 -6.84 0.53 9.68
CA ALA A 98 -5.93 0.62 10.82
C ALA A 98 -4.65 1.39 10.49
N SER A 99 -4.06 1.14 9.32
CA SER A 99 -2.89 1.90 8.83
C SER A 99 -3.22 3.36 8.61
N CYS A 100 -4.39 3.68 8.06
CA CYS A 100 -4.86 5.05 7.86
C CYS A 100 -4.96 5.80 9.20
N VAL A 101 -5.61 5.19 10.20
CA VAL A 101 -5.76 5.81 11.52
C VAL A 101 -4.39 6.07 12.14
N SER A 102 -3.48 5.09 12.04
CA SER A 102 -2.11 5.23 12.53
C SER A 102 -1.38 6.40 11.86
N ASP A 103 -1.44 6.48 10.52
CA ASP A 103 -0.77 7.53 9.75
C ASP A 103 -1.39 8.91 10.00
N MET A 104 -2.72 9.01 10.04
CA MET A 104 -3.46 10.26 10.32
C MET A 104 -3.16 10.81 11.72
N CYS A 105 -2.92 9.93 12.69
CA CYS A 105 -2.50 10.35 14.03
C CYS A 105 -1.07 10.92 14.07
N VAL A 106 -0.21 10.58 13.11
CA VAL A 106 1.13 11.18 12.97
C VAL A 106 1.08 12.46 12.13
N SER A 107 0.27 12.45 11.07
CA SER A 107 0.14 13.55 10.11
C SER A 107 -1.32 13.73 9.72
N ASP A 108 -1.99 14.67 10.38
CA ASP A 108 -3.40 14.99 10.11
C ASP A 108 -3.52 15.91 8.89
N ASP A 109 -3.29 15.34 7.70
CA ASP A 109 -3.35 16.05 6.44
C ASP A 109 -4.07 15.23 5.35
N GLU A 110 -4.50 15.92 4.29
CA GLU A 110 -5.21 15.30 3.17
C GLU A 110 -4.32 14.37 2.35
N GLU A 111 -3.03 14.65 2.19
CA GLU A 111 -2.11 13.81 1.41
C GLU A 111 -1.97 12.43 2.03
N THR A 112 -1.85 12.38 3.36
CA THR A 112 -1.79 11.14 4.15
C THR A 112 -3.06 10.30 4.00
N PHE A 113 -4.23 10.94 4.10
CA PHE A 113 -5.51 10.27 3.85
C PHE A 113 -5.61 9.73 2.42
N CYS A 114 -5.31 10.57 1.43
CA CYS A 114 -5.38 10.20 0.01
C CYS A 114 -4.42 9.07 -0.35
N ARG A 115 -3.22 9.03 0.24
CA ARG A 115 -2.27 7.93 0.07
C ARG A 115 -2.88 6.60 0.47
N THR A 116 -3.62 6.54 1.58
CA THR A 116 -4.30 5.32 2.01
C THR A 116 -5.33 4.85 0.97
N LEU A 117 -6.15 5.77 0.44
CA LEU A 117 -7.14 5.44 -0.59
C LEU A 117 -6.46 4.89 -1.86
N VAL A 118 -5.33 5.50 -2.25
CA VAL A 118 -4.50 5.05 -3.38
C VAL A 118 -3.96 3.63 -3.13
N GLU A 119 -3.40 3.35 -1.96
CA GLU A 119 -2.83 2.02 -1.68
C GLU A 119 -3.92 0.92 -1.63
N TYR A 120 -5.09 1.20 -1.06
CA TYR A 120 -6.20 0.24 -1.07
C TYR A 120 -6.66 -0.07 -2.49
N THR A 121 -6.89 0.98 -3.31
CA THR A 121 -7.32 0.80 -4.70
C THR A 121 -6.25 0.15 -5.57
N ARG A 122 -4.96 0.39 -5.30
CA ARG A 122 -3.85 -0.31 -5.94
C ARG A 122 -3.82 -1.80 -5.59
N ALA A 123 -4.01 -2.15 -4.31
CA ALA A 123 -4.11 -3.55 -3.89
C ALA A 123 -5.26 -4.27 -4.60
N CYS A 124 -6.42 -3.61 -4.71
CA CYS A 124 -7.57 -4.10 -5.47
C CYS A 124 -7.26 -4.32 -6.96
N SER A 125 -6.60 -3.36 -7.60
CA SER A 125 -6.14 -3.47 -8.99
C SER A 125 -5.15 -4.62 -9.18
N HIS A 126 -4.23 -4.85 -8.23
CA HIS A 126 -3.24 -5.92 -8.30
C HIS A 126 -3.86 -7.32 -8.29
N VAL A 127 -5.02 -7.51 -7.65
CA VAL A 127 -5.76 -8.78 -7.66
C VAL A 127 -6.81 -8.86 -8.77
N GLY A 128 -6.88 -7.87 -9.65
CA GLY A 128 -7.75 -7.86 -10.83
C GLY A 128 -9.13 -7.25 -10.62
N TYR A 129 -9.36 -6.58 -9.49
CA TYR A 129 -10.64 -5.94 -9.13
C TYR A 129 -10.46 -4.43 -8.93
N PRO A 130 -10.09 -3.67 -9.98
CA PRO A 130 -9.83 -2.24 -9.86
C PRO A 130 -11.08 -1.47 -9.43
N VAL A 131 -10.95 -0.62 -8.42
CA VAL A 131 -11.98 0.35 -8.04
C VAL A 131 -11.89 1.53 -9.00
N ARG A 132 -12.88 1.67 -9.88
CA ARG A 132 -12.87 2.70 -10.93
C ARG A 132 -13.53 3.99 -10.46
N GLU A 133 -13.02 5.11 -10.95
CA GLU A 133 -13.61 6.44 -10.80
C GLU A 133 -13.79 6.84 -9.33
N TRP A 134 -12.98 6.27 -8.43
CA TRP A 134 -13.14 6.50 -6.99
C TRP A 134 -12.81 7.94 -6.59
N ARG A 135 -11.91 8.60 -7.33
CA ARG A 135 -11.53 9.99 -7.13
C ARG A 135 -12.68 10.97 -7.36
N ASP A 136 -13.73 10.59 -8.09
CA ASP A 136 -14.93 11.41 -8.23
C ASP A 136 -15.67 11.58 -6.88
N SER A 137 -15.57 10.59 -6.00
CA SER A 137 -16.10 10.66 -4.62
C SER A 137 -15.17 11.41 -3.67
N PHE A 138 -13.89 11.58 -4.03
CA PHE A 138 -12.87 12.24 -3.22
C PHE A 138 -12.05 13.26 -4.04
N PRO A 139 -12.64 14.40 -4.44
CA PRO A 139 -11.96 15.37 -5.32
C PRO A 139 -10.70 15.99 -4.71
N THR A 140 -10.57 16.04 -3.38
CA THR A 140 -9.34 16.49 -2.70
C THR A 140 -8.17 15.54 -2.95
N CYS A 141 -8.47 14.28 -3.24
CA CYS A 141 -7.53 13.24 -3.64
C CYS A 141 -7.41 13.14 -5.16
N ALA A 142 -7.80 14.12 -5.97
CA ALA A 142 -7.57 14.05 -7.40
C ALA A 142 -6.10 14.39 -7.71
N ASP A 143 -5.32 13.43 -8.21
CA ASP A 143 -3.97 13.70 -8.67
C ASP A 143 -4.01 14.64 -9.87
N GLY A 144 -3.26 15.75 -9.80
CA GLY A 144 -3.06 16.65 -10.92
C GLY A 144 -2.10 16.01 -11.92
N CYS A 145 -2.62 15.29 -12.90
CA CYS A 145 -1.84 15.00 -14.10
C CYS A 145 -1.49 16.32 -14.81
N GLU A 146 -0.30 16.42 -15.40
CA GLU A 146 0.01 17.55 -16.29
C GLU A 146 -1.04 17.66 -17.40
N ASP A 147 -1.29 18.86 -17.92
CA ASP A 147 -2.42 19.20 -18.82
C ASP A 147 -2.59 18.26 -20.05
N SER A 148 -1.55 17.54 -20.43
CA SER A 148 -1.51 16.62 -21.56
C SER A 148 -1.85 15.16 -21.22
N PHE A 149 -1.99 14.81 -19.94
CA PHE A 149 -2.24 13.46 -19.44
C PHE A 149 -3.57 13.36 -18.69
N VAL A 150 -4.09 12.14 -18.59
CA VAL A 150 -5.34 11.82 -17.90
C VAL A 150 -5.08 10.72 -16.90
N HIS A 151 -5.57 10.88 -15.68
CA HIS A 151 -5.48 9.83 -14.66
C HIS A 151 -6.34 8.63 -15.07
N ARG A 152 -5.80 7.43 -14.89
CA ARG A 152 -6.49 6.16 -15.08
C ARG A 152 -6.25 5.29 -13.86
N ASP A 153 -7.30 4.73 -13.28
CA ASP A 153 -7.18 3.86 -12.09
C ASP A 153 -6.64 2.46 -12.43
N CYS A 154 -6.69 2.08 -13.71
CA CYS A 154 -6.28 0.77 -14.17
C CYS A 154 -6.02 0.80 -15.68
N ILE A 155 -4.75 0.78 -16.07
CA ILE A 155 -4.31 0.53 -17.45
C ILE A 155 -3.46 -0.73 -17.52
N SER A 156 -3.42 -1.38 -18.69
CA SER A 156 -2.54 -2.52 -18.92
C SER A 156 -1.08 -2.19 -18.56
N CYS A 157 -0.42 -3.11 -17.87
CA CYS A 157 1.01 -3.05 -17.57
C CYS A 157 1.91 -3.09 -18.83
N CYS A 158 1.32 -3.29 -20.00
CA CYS A 158 1.95 -3.20 -21.31
C CYS A 158 1.27 -2.08 -22.14
N PRO A 159 1.35 -0.80 -21.73
CA PRO A 159 0.69 0.27 -22.46
C PRO A 159 1.29 0.38 -23.88
N PRO A 160 0.48 0.71 -24.90
CA PRO A 160 0.98 0.87 -26.26
C PRO A 160 1.97 2.05 -26.33
N THR A 161 3.21 1.74 -26.68
CA THR A 161 4.27 2.72 -26.96
C THR A 161 4.46 2.88 -28.47
N CYS A 162 5.12 3.97 -28.91
CA CYS A 162 5.46 4.14 -30.33
C CYS A 162 6.56 3.19 -30.82
N THR A 163 7.27 2.53 -29.89
CA THR A 163 8.33 1.58 -30.17
C THR A 163 7.80 0.15 -30.05
N PHE A 164 8.31 -0.78 -30.87
CA PHE A 164 7.86 -2.18 -30.86
C PHE A 164 8.37 -3.00 -29.67
N GLU A 165 9.16 -2.39 -28.78
CA GLU A 165 9.69 -3.04 -27.59
C GLU A 165 8.61 -3.07 -26.50
N LYS A 166 8.04 -4.26 -26.31
CA LYS A 166 7.11 -4.54 -25.21
C LYS A 166 7.90 -4.81 -23.94
N GLU A 167 8.37 -3.76 -23.28
CA GLU A 167 8.76 -3.88 -21.87
C GLU A 167 7.51 -3.71 -21.01
N CYS A 168 6.91 -4.84 -20.64
CA CYS A 168 5.81 -4.85 -19.69
C CYS A 168 6.34 -4.66 -18.27
N LEU A 169 5.73 -3.76 -17.50
CA LEU A 169 6.05 -3.57 -16.09
C LEU A 169 5.46 -4.72 -15.28
N GLY A 170 6.27 -5.75 -14.99
CA GLY A 170 5.89 -6.87 -14.13
C GLY A 170 4.84 -7.80 -14.74
N THR A 171 5.19 -9.07 -14.96
CA THR A 171 4.28 -10.04 -15.61
C THR A 171 3.09 -10.46 -14.76
N ASN A 172 3.08 -10.12 -13.47
CA ASN A 172 2.08 -10.58 -12.50
C ASN A 172 1.11 -9.48 -12.05
N LEU A 173 1.24 -8.27 -12.59
CA LEU A 173 0.34 -7.17 -12.29
C LEU A 173 -0.80 -7.16 -13.31
N HIS A 174 -2.04 -7.04 -12.83
CA HIS A 174 -3.21 -6.95 -13.70
C HIS A 174 -3.29 -5.59 -14.41
N CYS A 175 -3.10 -4.51 -13.66
CA CYS A 175 -3.02 -3.16 -14.17
C CYS A 175 -2.34 -2.22 -13.17
N LEU A 176 -2.05 -1.00 -13.63
CA LEU A 176 -1.47 0.07 -12.82
C LEU A 176 -2.34 1.33 -12.91
N ASP A 177 -2.37 2.09 -11.82
CA ASP A 177 -2.90 3.45 -11.77
C ASP A 177 -1.88 4.48 -12.27
N GLY A 178 -2.30 5.72 -12.53
CA GLY A 178 -1.41 6.83 -12.86
C GLY A 178 -1.87 7.70 -14.03
N CYS A 179 -0.98 8.59 -14.49
CA CYS A 179 -1.24 9.54 -15.58
C CYS A 179 -0.81 8.97 -16.94
N TYR A 180 -1.75 8.92 -17.89
CA TYR A 180 -1.53 8.33 -19.22
C TYR A 180 -2.03 9.24 -20.33
N CYS A 181 -1.58 8.95 -21.56
CA CYS A 181 -2.04 9.66 -22.74
C CYS A 181 -3.57 9.53 -22.90
N PRO A 182 -4.27 10.60 -23.35
CA PRO A 182 -5.65 10.51 -23.77
C PRO A 182 -5.84 9.50 -24.90
N ASP A 183 -7.07 8.99 -25.03
CA ASP A 183 -7.41 8.01 -26.05
C ASP A 183 -7.02 8.50 -27.45
N GLY A 184 -6.34 7.63 -28.22
CA GLY A 184 -5.85 7.94 -29.56
C GLY A 184 -4.47 8.62 -29.62
N LYS A 185 -3.79 8.80 -28.49
CA LYS A 185 -2.38 9.24 -28.42
C LYS A 185 -1.49 8.19 -27.73
N THR A 186 -0.22 8.14 -28.12
CA THR A 186 0.79 7.23 -27.56
C THR A 186 1.91 8.01 -26.86
N ASN A 187 2.53 7.43 -25.83
CA ASN A 187 3.44 8.10 -24.89
C ASN A 187 4.66 8.86 -25.49
N ASN A 188 5.04 8.65 -26.76
CA ASN A 188 6.13 9.40 -27.43
C ASN A 188 5.64 10.55 -28.33
N GLN A 189 4.37 10.95 -28.27
CA GLN A 189 3.82 12.04 -29.09
C GLN A 189 3.88 13.42 -28.39
N MET A 190 4.67 13.58 -27.33
CA MET A 190 4.86 14.87 -26.67
C MET A 190 6.21 15.48 -27.08
N PRO A 191 6.24 16.76 -27.50
CA PRO A 191 7.49 17.44 -27.81
C PRO A 191 8.36 17.54 -26.55
N LYS A 192 9.67 17.39 -26.73
CA LYS A 192 10.67 17.75 -25.71
C LYS A 192 10.50 19.17 -25.20
#